data_AF-A0A811LD26-F1
#
_entry.id   AF-A0A811LD26-F1
#
_cell.length_a   1.000
_cell.length_b   1.000
_cell.length_c   1.000
_cell.angle_alpha   90.00
_cell.angle_beta   90.00
_cell.angle_gamma   90.00
#
_symmetry.space_group_name_H-M   'P 1'
#
loop_
_entity.id
_entity.type
_entity.pdbx_description
1 polymer ?
#
loop_
_entity_poly.entity_id
_entity_poly.type
_entity_poly.pdbx_seq_one_letter_code
_entity_poly.pdbx_strand_id
1 'polypeptide(L)' 'MGAKSRFMIVQLKSVISGTTKVWVRERAGDSVKKILFDPALGKEVLFTEFDKVKGKADLKPYVRKMYGLS' A
#
# COMPACT_ATOMS: atom_id res chain seq x y z
N MET A 1 -17.05 17.03 -5.83
CA MET A 1 -15.95 16.26 -5.22
C MET A 1 -16.55 14.95 -4.74
N GLY A 2 -16.24 13.81 -5.36
CA GLY A 2 -16.90 12.53 -5.07
C GLY A 2 -16.62 12.04 -3.65
N ALA A 3 -17.56 11.30 -3.06
CA ALA A 3 -17.39 10.71 -1.74
C ALA A 3 -16.17 9.77 -1.71
N LYS A 4 -15.30 9.92 -0.70
CA LYS A 4 -14.13 9.05 -0.51
C LYS A 4 -14.62 7.66 -0.06
N SER A 5 -14.05 6.59 -0.62
CA SER A 5 -14.36 5.21 -0.20
C SER A 5 -14.01 4.97 1.27
N ARG A 6 -14.84 4.18 1.96
CA ARG A 6 -14.64 3.71 3.35
C ARG A 6 -13.31 2.95 3.49
N PHE A 7 -12.91 2.21 2.46
CA PHE A 7 -11.68 1.43 2.47
C PHE A 7 -10.58 2.10 1.63
N MET A 8 -9.33 1.77 1.96
CA MET A 8 -8.17 2.12 1.16
C MET A 8 -7.18 0.97 1.05
N ILE A 9 -6.44 0.98 -0.06
CA ILE A 9 -5.38 0.03 -0.33
C ILE A 9 -4.06 0.65 0.14
N VAL A 10 -3.31 -0.10 0.94
CA VAL A 10 -2.01 0.29 1.47
C VAL A 10 -0.96 -0.77 1.15
N GLN A 11 0.28 -0.35 1.09
CA GLN A 11 1.43 -1.24 0.99
C GLN A 11 2.01 -1.44 2.39
N LEU A 12 2.14 -2.69 2.80
CA LEU A 12 2.89 -3.08 3.98
C LEU A 12 4.31 -3.46 3.56
N LYS A 13 5.29 -3.15 4.40
CA LYS A 13 6.70 -3.48 4.17
C LYS A 13 7.25 -4.27 5.36
N SER A 14 7.96 -5.36 5.07
CA SER A 14 8.73 -6.12 6.06
C SER A 14 9.74 -5.18 6.71
N VAL A 15 9.78 -5.16 8.04
CA VAL A 15 10.73 -4.32 8.78
C VAL A 15 12.18 -4.79 8.63
N ILE A 16 12.40 -6.01 8.11
CA ILE A 16 13.71 -6.64 7.98
C ILE A 16 14.19 -6.63 6.53
N SER A 17 13.49 -7.33 5.62
CA SER A 17 13.95 -7.50 4.23
C SER A 17 13.52 -6.39 3.29
N GLY A 18 12.50 -5.61 3.69
CA GLY A 18 11.84 -4.66 2.81
C GLY A 18 10.87 -5.26 1.79
N THR A 19 10.63 -6.58 1.80
CA THR A 19 9.57 -7.20 0.98
C THR A 19 8.24 -6.49 1.22
N THR A 20 7.49 -6.21 0.16
CA THR A 20 6.20 -5.52 0.26
C THR A 20 5.02 -6.43 -0.01
N LYS A 21 3.89 -6.15 0.65
CA LYS A 21 2.59 -6.79 0.39
C LYS A 21 1.50 -5.73 0.30
N VAL A 22 0.43 -6.01 -0.42
CA VAL A 22 -0.74 -5.11 -0.50
C VAL A 22 -1.77 -5.51 0.56
N TRP A 23 -2.42 -4.52 1.17
CA TRP A 23 -3.44 -4.73 2.19
C TRP A 23 -4.60 -3.75 2.04
N VAL A 24 -5.80 -4.15 2.45
CA VAL A 24 -6.99 -3.29 2.49
C VAL A 24 -7.34 -2.98 3.94
N ARG A 25 -7.52 -1.70 4.27
CA ARG A 25 -7.94 -1.25 5.60
C ARG A 25 -9.03 -0.20 5.53
N GLU A 26 -9.71 0.01 6.64
CA GLU A 26 -10.59 1.16 6.80
C GLU A 26 -9.78 2.46 6.77
N ARG A 27 -10.29 3.46 6.05
CA ARG A 27 -9.64 4.76 5.88
C ARG A 27 -9.55 5.54 7.20
N ALA A 28 -10.57 5.41 8.05
CA ALA A 28 -10.63 6.07 9.36
C ALA A 28 -9.90 5.28 10.46
N GLY A 29 -9.45 4.06 10.16
CA GLY A 29 -8.71 3.22 11.12
C GLY A 29 -7.21 3.54 11.17
N ASP A 30 -6.56 2.94 12.16
CA ASP A 30 -5.13 3.08 12.41
C ASP A 30 -4.25 2.44 11.33
N SER A 31 -2.96 2.81 11.36
CA SER A 31 -1.95 2.22 10.49
C SER A 31 -1.76 0.74 10.81
N VAL A 32 -1.73 -0.09 9.77
CA VAL A 32 -1.70 -1.55 9.94
C VAL A 32 -0.30 -2.04 10.31
N LYS A 33 -0.23 -2.91 11.31
CA LYS A 33 0.95 -3.71 11.68
C LYS A 33 0.55 -5.17 11.80
N LYS A 34 1.24 -6.07 11.10
CA LYS A 34 0.91 -7.51 11.10
C LYS A 34 2.15 -8.38 11.00
N ILE A 35 2.10 -9.55 11.64
CA ILE A 35 3.06 -10.62 11.40
C ILE A 35 2.64 -11.37 10.14
N LEU A 36 3.52 -11.45 9.15
CA LEU A 36 3.27 -12.12 7.87
C LEU A 36 4.53 -12.86 7.42
N PHE A 37 4.34 -13.93 6.64
CA PHE A 37 5.45 -14.64 6.02
C PHE A 37 6.22 -13.75 5.03
N ASP A 38 7.52 -13.63 5.26
CA ASP A 38 8.47 -12.93 4.40
C ASP A 38 9.25 -13.92 3.53
N PRO A 39 8.97 -14.00 2.22
CA PRO A 39 9.61 -14.95 1.32
C PRO A 39 11.12 -14.75 1.19
N ALA A 40 11.63 -13.53 1.45
CA ALA A 40 13.07 -13.27 1.39
C ALA A 40 13.83 -13.89 2.59
N LEU A 41 13.12 -14.13 3.70
CA LEU A 41 13.70 -14.65 4.95
C LEU A 41 13.26 -16.08 5.26
N GLY A 42 12.23 -16.59 4.57
CA GLY A 42 11.67 -17.91 4.84
C GLY A 42 10.98 -18.05 6.20
N LYS A 43 10.54 -16.94 6.81
CA LYS A 43 9.89 -16.94 8.14
C LYS A 43 8.88 -15.81 8.30
N GLU A 44 8.08 -15.90 9.35
CA GLU A 44 7.13 -14.84 9.71
C GLU A 44 7.84 -13.68 10.42
N VAL A 45 7.53 -12.45 9.99
CA VAL A 45 8.13 -11.22 10.52
C VAL A 45 7.10 -10.10 10.56
N LEU A 46 7.42 -9.01 11.26
CA LEU A 46 6.59 -7.83 11.31
C LEU A 46 6.61 -7.06 9.98
N PHE A 47 5.42 -6.77 9.48
CA PHE A 47 5.16 -5.84 8.40
C PHE A 47 4.43 -4.61 8.94
N THR A 48 4.82 -3.43 8.47
CA THR A 48 4.21 -2.15 8.85
C THR A 48 3.75 -1.39 7.62
N GLU A 49 2.70 -0.57 7.76
CA GLU A 49 2.23 0.32 6.69
C GLU A 49 3.35 1.26 6.24
N PHE A 50 3.66 1.22 4.94
CA PHE A 50 4.74 1.97 4.32
C PHE A 50 4.22 3.10 3.44
N ASP A 51 3.26 2.81 2.55
CA ASP A 51 2.66 3.82 1.68
C ASP A 51 1.20 3.48 1.35
N LYS A 52 0.46 4.48 0.88
CA LYS A 52 -0.89 4.33 0.33
C LYS A 52 -0.79 4.13 -1.17
N VAL A 53 -1.53 3.16 -1.71
CA VAL A 53 -1.58 2.96 -3.16
C VAL A 53 -2.39 4.11 -3.77
N LYS A 54 -1.72 4.94 -4.56
CA LYS A 54 -2.30 6.14 -5.20
C LYS A 54 -3.25 5.75 -6.32
N GLY A 55 -4.42 6.39 -6.38
CA GLY A 55 -5.35 6.26 -7.50
C GLY A 55 -4.90 7.07 -8.72
N LYS A 56 -5.54 6.86 -9.88
CA LYS A 56 -5.29 7.60 -11.14
C LYS A 56 -5.20 9.12 -10.90
N ALA A 57 -6.10 9.66 -10.06
CA ALA A 57 -6.19 11.08 -9.74
C ALA A 57 -5.04 11.64 -8.88
N ASP A 58 -4.24 10.79 -8.25
CA ASP A 58 -3.10 11.18 -7.41
C ASP A 58 -1.74 10.89 -8.08
N LEU A 59 -1.76 10.32 -9.29
CA LEU A 59 -0.56 10.10 -10.09
C LEU A 59 -0.01 11.42 -10.63
N LYS A 60 1.32 11.57 -10.60
CA LYS A 60 2.03 12.71 -11.19
C LYS A 60 1.72 12.80 -12.69
N PRO A 61 1.62 14.01 -13.29
CA PRO A 61 1.21 14.17 -14.69
C PRO A 61 2.04 13.35 -15.70
N TYR A 62 3.37 13.28 -15.50
CA TYR A 62 4.25 12.50 -16.38
C TYR A 62 3.95 11.00 -16.35
N VAL A 63 3.52 10.45 -15.20
CA VAL A 63 3.15 9.04 -15.06
C VAL A 63 1.86 8.77 -15.82
N ARG A 64 0.88 9.67 -15.72
CA ARG A 64 -0.37 9.52 -16.49
C ARG A 64 -0.12 9.52 -17.98
N LYS A 65 0.73 10.43 -18.46
CA LYS A 65 1.14 10.49 -19.86
C LYS A 65 1.85 9.21 -20.31
N MET A 66 2.78 8.70 -19.51
CA MET A 66 3.54 7.48 -19.81
C MET A 66 2.64 6.25 -20.03
N TYR A 67 1.55 6.14 -19.26
CA TYR A 67 0.63 4.99 -19.31
C TYR A 67 -0.68 5.27 -20.06
N GLY A 68 -0.80 6.38 -20.80
CA GLY A 68 -2.03 6.70 -21.55
C GLY A 68 -3.26 6.92 -20.66
N LEU A 69 -3.04 7.30 -19.40
CA LEU A 69 -4.08 7.52 -18.39
C LEU A 69 -4.62 8.97 -18.43
N SER A 70 -4.68 9.60 -19.61
CA SER A 70 -5.41 10.86 -19.78
C SER A 70 -6.90 10.70 -19.51
#